data_AF-J8DAQ5-F1
#
_entry.id   AF-J8DAQ5-F1
#
_cell.length_a   1.000
_cell.length_b   1.000
_cell.length_c   1.000
_cell.angle_alpha   90.00
_cell.angle_beta   90.00
_cell.angle_gamma   90.00
#
_symmetry.space_group_name_H-M   'P 1'
#
loop_
_entity.id
_entity.type
_entity.pdbx_description
1 polymer ?
#
loop_
_entity_poly.entity_id
_entity_poly.type
_entity_poly.pdbx_seq_one_letter_code
_entity_poly.pdbx_strand_id
1 'polypeptide(L)' 'MKSFGTLVISTVISAGLVYYNIDSFYNKFTSGNTYYWVNSILAAGFLISLIINIKDIIKKNYTTSESN' A
#
# COMPACT_ATOMS: atom_id res chain seq x y z
N MET A 1 12.21 11.13 10.93
CA MET A 1 12.20 10.35 9.66
C MET A 1 12.07 8.87 10.00
N LYS A 2 11.23 8.10 9.29
CA LYS A 2 11.11 6.65 9.54
C LYS A 2 12.43 5.93 9.19
N SER A 3 12.74 4.86 9.91
CA SER A 3 13.89 4.00 9.58
C SER A 3 13.69 3.35 8.20
N PHE A 4 14.77 2.97 7.51
CA PHE A 4 14.65 2.32 6.19
C PHE A 4 13.92 0.97 6.31
N GLY A 5 14.25 0.16 7.32
CA GLY A 5 13.54 -1.10 7.59
C GLY A 5 12.04 -0.89 7.84
N THR A 6 11.67 0.15 8.58
CA THR A 6 10.25 0.51 8.80
C THR A 6 9.54 0.83 7.49
N LEU A 7 10.20 1.53 6.55
CA LEU A 7 9.63 1.85 5.25
C LEU A 7 9.41 0.59 4.40
N VAL A 8 10.38 -0.32 4.37
CA VAL A 8 10.27 -1.59 3.62
C VAL A 8 9.12 -2.43 4.17
N ILE A 9 9.06 -2.63 5.48
CA ILE A 9 7.98 -3.39 6.13
C ILE A 9 6.62 -2.74 5.84
N SER A 10 6.52 -1.42 5.98
CA SER A 10 5.28 -0.68 5.71
C SER A 10 4.85 -0.82 4.25
N THR A 11 5.80 -0.84 3.30
CA THR A 11 5.54 -1.05 1.87
C THR A 11 4.96 -2.44 1.61
N VAL A 12 5.59 -3.49 2.17
CA VAL A 12 5.11 -4.88 2.00
C VAL A 12 3.71 -5.05 2.59
N ILE A 13 3.46 -4.51 3.79
CA ILE A 13 2.14 -4.56 4.43
C ILE A 13 1.10 -3.81 3.61
N SER A 14 1.39 -2.59 3.14
CA SER A 14 0.45 -1.83 2.31
C SER A 14 0.14 -2.55 0.99
N ALA A 15 1.13 -3.15 0.34
CA ALA A 15 0.91 -3.92 -0.89
C ALA A 15 0.02 -5.15 -0.65
N GLY A 16 0.28 -5.91 0.42
CA GLY A 16 -0.57 -7.04 0.81
C GLY A 16 -2.00 -6.64 1.11
N LEU A 17 -2.20 -5.49 1.78
CA LEU A 17 -3.53 -4.97 2.08
C LEU A 17 -4.27 -4.48 0.83
N VAL A 18 -3.58 -3.87 -0.15
CA VAL A 18 -4.18 -3.55 -1.45
C VAL A 18 -4.68 -4.82 -2.13
N TYR A 19 -3.81 -5.84 -2.24
CA TYR A 19 -4.17 -7.11 -2.86
C TYR A 19 -5.37 -7.77 -2.18
N TYR A 20 -5.33 -7.91 -0.86
CA TYR A 20 -6.41 -8.52 -0.08
C TYR A 20 -7.75 -7.79 -0.28
N ASN A 21 -7.75 -6.46 -0.28
CA ASN A 21 -8.99 -5.70 -0.46
C ASN A 21 -9.52 -5.78 -1.90
N ILE A 22 -8.65 -5.86 -2.91
CA ILE A 22 -9.08 -6.07 -4.30
C ILE A 22 -9.72 -7.46 -4.48
N ASP A 23 -9.09 -8.50 -3.93
CA ASP A 23 -9.63 -9.86 -3.96
C ASP A 23 -10.98 -9.95 -3.24
N SER A 24 -11.06 -9.40 -2.03
CA SER A 24 -12.31 -9.31 -1.25
C SER A 24 -13.40 -8.52 -1.98
N PHE A 25 -13.05 -7.41 -2.64
CA PHE A 25 -13.96 -6.66 -3.51
C PHE A 25 -14.53 -7.55 -4.61
N TYR A 26 -13.67 -8.26 -5.34
CA TYR A 26 -14.10 -9.12 -6.45
C TYR A 26 -15.01 -10.26 -5.98
N ASN A 27 -14.66 -10.93 -4.89
CA ASN A 27 -15.45 -12.01 -4.30
C ASN A 27 -16.82 -11.52 -3.78
N LYS A 28 -16.87 -10.32 -3.19
CA LYS A 28 -18.13 -9.71 -2.71
C LYS A 28 -18.99 -9.20 -3.86
N PHE A 29 -18.39 -8.64 -4.89
CA PHE A 29 -19.08 -8.19 -6.09
C PHE A 29 -19.76 -9.36 -6.81
N THR A 30 -19.03 -10.46 -7.02
CA THR A 30 -19.54 -11.66 -7.70
C THR A 30 -20.57 -12.43 -6.88
N SER A 31 -20.50 -12.37 -5.55
CA SER A 31 -21.52 -12.95 -4.65
C SER A 31 -22.76 -12.06 -4.44
N GLY A 32 -22.85 -10.90 -5.09
CA GLY A 32 -23.99 -9.98 -4.98
C GLY A 32 -24.08 -9.27 -3.63
N ASN A 33 -22.99 -9.20 -2.86
CA ASN A 33 -22.96 -8.55 -1.56
C ASN A 33 -22.92 -7.02 -1.71
N THR A 34 -23.97 -6.32 -1.26
CA THR A 34 -24.11 -4.85 -1.37
C THR A 34 -22.94 -4.03 -0.79
N TYR A 35 -22.17 -4.59 0.14
CA TYR A 35 -21.05 -3.91 0.79
C TYR A 35 -19.69 -4.15 0.10
N TYR A 36 -19.67 -4.65 -1.14
CA TYR A 36 -18.44 -4.88 -1.91
C TYR A 36 -17.57 -3.61 -2.01
N TRP A 37 -18.20 -2.44 -2.19
CA TRP A 37 -17.55 -1.14 -2.41
C TRP A 37 -16.68 -0.66 -1.23
N VAL A 38 -16.95 -1.15 -0.01
CA VAL A 38 -16.13 -0.84 1.17
C VAL A 38 -14.68 -1.26 0.96
N ASN A 39 -14.47 -2.43 0.33
CA ASN A 39 -13.13 -2.94 0.05
C ASN A 39 -12.43 -2.10 -1.03
N SER A 40 -13.17 -1.47 -1.95
CA SER A 40 -12.58 -0.52 -2.92
C SER A 40 -12.03 0.72 -2.22
N ILE A 41 -12.76 1.29 -1.25
CA ILE A 41 -12.29 2.46 -0.50
C ILE A 41 -11.05 2.10 0.33
N LEU A 42 -11.07 0.94 1.01
CA LEU A 42 -9.92 0.46 1.76
C LEU A 42 -8.71 0.23 0.85
N ALA A 43 -8.90 -0.42 -0.31
CA ALA A 43 -7.84 -0.62 -1.30
C ALA A 43 -7.24 0.72 -1.76
N ALA A 44 -8.06 1.73 -2.05
CA ALA A 44 -7.58 3.07 -2.41
C ALA A 44 -6.77 3.72 -1.28
N GLY A 45 -7.21 3.62 -0.03
CA GLY A 45 -6.48 4.13 1.13
C GLY A 45 -5.11 3.47 1.32
N PHE A 46 -5.04 2.14 1.17
CA PHE A 46 -3.77 1.41 1.24
C PHE A 46 -2.88 1.68 0.03
N LEU A 47 -3.45 1.93 -1.15
CA LEU A 47 -2.69 2.30 -2.35
C LEU A 47 -2.01 3.66 -2.17
N ILE A 48 -2.70 4.65 -1.59
CA ILE A 48 -2.09 5.95 -1.25
C ILE A 48 -0.91 5.75 -0.29
N SER A 49 -1.10 4.92 0.74
CA SER A 49 -0.04 4.60 1.71
C SER A 49 1.15 3.91 1.03
N LEU A 50 0.90 2.98 0.11
CA LEU A 50 1.92 2.30 -0.68
C LEU A 50 2.74 3.28 -1.52
N ILE A 51 2.07 4.18 -2.25
CA ILE A 51 2.73 5.20 -3.08
C ILE A 51 3.62 6.10 -2.23
N ILE A 52 3.14 6.54 -1.06
CA ILE A 52 3.93 7.38 -0.14
C ILE A 52 5.17 6.63 0.35
N ASN A 53 5.03 5.38 0.80
CA ASN A 53 6.16 4.60 1.30
C ASN A 53 7.22 4.34 0.21
N ILE A 54 6.80 4.03 -1.03
CA ILE A 54 7.71 3.87 -2.18
C ILE A 54 8.45 5.17 -2.46
N LYS A 55 7.74 6.31 -2.50
CA LYS A 55 8.36 7.62 -2.72
C LYS A 55 9.41 7.95 -1.66
N ASP A 56 9.12 7.62 -0.39
CA ASP A 56 10.05 7.84 0.72
C ASP A 56 11.29 6.94 0.63
N ILE A 57 11.13 5.68 0.20
CA ILE A 57 12.26 4.76 -0.05
C ILE A 57 13.17 5.32 -1.16
N ILE A 58 12.58 5.72 -2.28
CA ILE A 58 13.31 6.27 -3.42
C ILE A 58 14.10 7.51 -2.99
N LYS A 59 13.42 8.46 -2.32
CA LYS A 59 14.07 9.68 -1.81
C LYS A 59 15.24 9.36 -0.88
N LYS A 60 15.06 8.40 0.03
CA LYS A 60 16.09 8.05 1.02
C LYS A 60 17.30 7.38 0.36
N ASN A 61 17.10 6.54 -0.65
CA ASN A 61 18.19 5.97 -1.44
C ASN A 61 18.99 7.04 -2.18
N TYR A 62 18.33 8.03 -2.80
CA TYR A 62 19.02 9.14 -3.48
C TYR A 62 19.81 10.03 -2.51
N THR A 63 19.28 10.35 -1.33
CA THR A 63 20.02 11.12 -0.32
C THR A 63 21.27 10.39 0.18
N THR A 64 21.20 9.06 0.34
CA THR A 64 22.38 8.26 0.72
C THR A 64 23.45 8.21 -0.37
N SER A 65 23.08 8.32 -1.66
CA SER A 65 24.07 8.37 -2.76
C SER A 65 24.77 9.71 -2.91
N GLU A 66 24.16 10.83 -2.50
CA GLU A 66 24.81 12.16 -2.54
C GLU A 66 25.75 12.40 -1.35
N SER A 67 25.56 11.68 -0.23
CA SER A 67 26.35 11.86 0.99
C SER A 67 27.57 10.94 1.11
N ASN A 68 27.82 10.07 0.12
CA ASN A 68 28.96 9.16 0.04
C ASN A 68 29.92 9.61 -1.07
#